data_AF-A0A7J6LTE6-F1
#
_entry.id   AF-A0A7J6LTE6-F1
#
_cell.length_a   1.000
_cell.length_b   1.000
_cell.length_c   1.000
_cell.angle_alpha   90.00
_cell.angle_beta   90.00
_cell.angle_gamma   90.00
#
_symmetry.space_group_name_H-M   'P 1'
#
loop_
_entity.id
_entity.type
_entity.pdbx_description
1 polymer ?
#
loop_
_entity_poly.entity_id
_entity_poly.type
_entity_poly.pdbx_seq_one_letter_code
_entity_poly.pdbx_strand_id
1 'polypeptide(L)'
;MTKLRELIRQVRACKTQSEEKAVVARECAMIRQSFKDGDPDHRSRNVAKLVYIHMLGYPTHFGQMDCLKLIASSKFSEKRVG
;
A
#
# COMPACT_ATOMS: atom_id res chain seq x y z
N MET A 1 -10.46 4.85 3.41
CA MET A 1 -9.15 4.57 2.79
C MET A 1 -9.14 4.94 1.31
N THR A 2 -8.09 5.62 0.84
CA THR A 2 -7.87 6.00 -0.57
C THR A 2 -7.65 4.76 -1.45
N LYS A 3 -8.11 4.82 -2.71
CA LYS A 3 -7.85 3.79 -3.73
C LYS A 3 -6.45 3.98 -4.31
N LEU A 4 -5.83 2.91 -4.84
CA LEU A 4 -4.51 2.98 -5.49
C LEU A 4 -4.42 4.11 -6.54
N ARG A 5 -5.45 4.25 -7.38
CA ARG A 5 -5.51 5.31 -8.41
C ARG A 5 -5.45 6.73 -7.83
N GLU A 6 -5.97 6.91 -6.62
CA GLU A 6 -5.93 8.21 -5.93
C GLU A 6 -4.52 8.50 -5.41
N LEU A 7 -3.85 7.52 -4.81
CA LEU A 7 -2.44 7.65 -4.43
C LEU A 7 -1.55 8.00 -5.62
N ILE A 8 -1.71 7.28 -6.75
CA ILE A 8 -0.96 7.56 -7.98
C ILE A 8 -1.22 8.99 -8.46
N ARG A 9 -2.46 9.46 -8.40
CA ARG A 9 -2.80 10.84 -8.78
C ARG A 9 -2.11 11.86 -7.87
N GLN A 10 -2.11 11.64 -6.56
CA GLN A 10 -1.46 12.53 -5.59
C GLN A 10 0.06 12.57 -5.79
N VAL A 11 0.70 11.41 -5.99
CA VAL A 11 2.13 11.32 -6.30
C VAL A 11 2.45 12.06 -7.59
N ARG A 12 1.69 11.83 -8.67
CA ARG A 12 1.90 12.52 -9.96
C ARG A 12 1.64 14.03 -9.93
N ALA A 13 0.92 14.53 -8.93
CA ALA A 13 0.67 15.95 -8.73
C ALA A 13 1.78 16.66 -7.95
N CYS A 14 2.71 15.92 -7.33
CA CYS A 14 3.84 16.49 -6.61
C CYS A 14 4.81 17.16 -7.58
N LYS A 15 5.28 18.35 -7.24
CA LYS A 15 6.25 19.12 -8.03
C LYS A 15 7.68 18.94 -7.55
N THR A 16 7.84 18.44 -6.32
CA THR A 16 9.15 18.22 -5.70
C THR A 16 9.25 16.83 -5.07
N GLN A 17 10.48 16.33 -4.96
CA GLN A 17 10.74 15.07 -4.26
C GLN A 17 10.31 15.12 -2.78
N SER A 18 10.36 16.29 -2.16
CA SER A 18 9.95 16.47 -0.76
C SER A 18 8.44 16.28 -0.59
N GLU A 19 7.64 16.84 -1.51
CA GLU A 19 6.19 16.64 -1.52
C GLU A 19 5.83 15.18 -1.74
N GLU A 20 6.49 14.51 -2.69
CA GLU A 20 6.29 13.08 -2.94
C GLU A 20 6.60 12.26 -1.69
N LYS A 21 7.75 12.50 -1.05
CA LYS A 21 8.14 11.85 0.22
C LYS A 21 7.08 12.05 1.30
N ALA A 22 6.50 13.24 1.42
CA ALA A 22 5.46 13.54 2.40
C ALA A 22 4.15 12.77 2.12
N VAL A 23 3.73 12.67 0.85
CA VAL A 23 2.56 11.89 0.44
C VAL A 23 2.77 10.41 0.72
N VAL A 24 3.93 9.86 0.32
CA VAL A 24 4.28 8.45 0.56
C VAL A 24 4.35 8.14 2.05
N ALA A 25 4.98 9.00 2.85
CA ALA A 25 5.10 8.80 4.30
C ALA A 25 3.73 8.76 4.99
N ARG A 26 2.83 9.67 4.59
CA ARG A 26 1.45 9.73 5.12
C ARG A 26 0.66 8.47 4.76
N GLU A 27 0.72 8.04 3.51
CA GLU A 27 0.01 6.84 3.06
C GLU A 27 0.57 5.57 3.73
N CYS A 28 1.90 5.46 3.87
CA CYS A 28 2.55 4.38 4.61
C CYS A 28 2.12 4.34 6.09
N ALA A 29 1.93 5.49 6.74
CA ALA A 29 1.43 5.54 8.11
C ALA A 29 -0.01 5.01 8.20
N MET A 30 -0.89 5.40 7.26
CA MET A 30 -2.26 4.89 7.18
C MET A 30 -2.31 3.37 6.93
N ILE A 31 -1.45 2.87 6.05
CA ILE A 31 -1.36 1.43 5.76
C ILE A 31 -0.91 0.65 6.99
N ARG A 32 0.13 1.13 7.70
CA ARG A 32 0.60 0.50 8.94
C ARG A 32 -0.51 0.40 9.99
N GLN A 33 -1.26 1.48 10.19
CA GLN A 33 -2.38 1.48 11.12
C GLN A 33 -3.43 0.44 10.72
N SER A 34 -3.80 0.38 9.44
CA SER A 34 -4.79 -0.60 8.96
C SER A 34 -4.34 -2.04 9.07
N PHE A 35 -3.05 -2.34 8.88
CA PHE A 35 -2.53 -3.68 9.12
C PHE A 35 -2.60 -4.07 10.60
N LYS A 36 -2.39 -3.10 11.51
CA LYS A 36 -2.53 -3.30 12.94
C LYS A 36 -3.99 -3.53 13.35
N ASP A 37 -4.92 -2.79 12.75
CA ASP A 37 -6.36 -2.93 13.02
C ASP A 37 -6.94 -4.26 12.48
N GLY A 38 -6.20 -4.93 11.59
CA GLY A 38 -6.51 -6.30 11.16
C GLY A 38 -7.61 -6.42 10.11
N ASP A 39 -8.13 -5.30 9.60
CA ASP A 39 -9.23 -5.26 8.64
C ASP A 39 -8.87 -5.99 7.32
N PRO A 40 -9.50 -7.14 7.02
CA PRO A 40 -9.19 -7.93 5.83
C PRO A 40 -9.68 -7.28 4.54
N ASP A 41 -10.74 -6.48 4.56
CA ASP A 41 -11.37 -5.93 3.35
C ASP A 41 -10.46 -4.92 2.63
N HIS A 42 -9.58 -4.27 3.39
CA HIS A 42 -8.65 -3.28 2.88
C HIS A 42 -7.25 -3.83 2.61
N ARG A 43 -6.93 -5.07 3.03
CA ARG A 43 -5.57 -5.63 2.95
C ARG A 43 -5.05 -5.70 1.52
N SER A 44 -5.82 -6.27 0.59
CA SER A 44 -5.43 -6.38 -0.83
C SER A 44 -5.16 -5.01 -1.46
N ARG A 45 -6.01 -4.02 -1.16
CA ARG A 45 -5.84 -2.63 -1.65
C ARG A 45 -4.59 -1.98 -1.06
N ASN A 46 -4.30 -2.21 0.22
CA ASN A 46 -3.14 -1.66 0.90
C ASN A 46 -1.83 -2.29 0.38
N VAL A 47 -1.81 -3.60 0.14
CA VAL A 47 -0.67 -4.28 -0.48
C VAL A 47 -0.43 -3.77 -1.90
N ALA A 48 -1.46 -3.58 -2.72
CA ALA A 48 -1.30 -2.98 -4.05
C ALA A 48 -0.69 -1.57 -4.01
N LYS A 49 -1.05 -0.74 -3.01
CA LYS A 49 -0.39 0.56 -2.77
C LYS A 49 1.07 0.40 -2.36
N LEU A 50 1.40 -0.57 -1.52
CA LEU A 50 2.79 -0.85 -1.14
C LEU A 50 3.64 -1.32 -2.31
N VAL A 51 3.11 -2.14 -3.21
CA VAL A 51 3.82 -2.54 -4.44
C VAL A 51 4.18 -1.32 -5.28
N TYR A 52 3.23 -0.38 -5.44
CA TYR A 52 3.52 0.88 -6.14
C TYR A 52 4.58 1.72 -5.43
N ILE A 53 4.49 1.88 -4.11
CA ILE A 53 5.48 2.62 -3.31
C ILE A 53 6.87 1.96 -3.40
N HIS A 54 6.92 0.62 -3.43
CA HIS A 54 8.16 -0.13 -3.64
C HIS A 54 8.76 0.13 -5.02
N MET A 55 7.94 0.16 -6.07
CA MET A 55 8.37 0.49 -7.44
C MET A 55 8.92 1.92 -7.55
N LEU A 56 8.46 2.84 -6.71
CA LEU A 56 9.03 4.20 -6.60
C LEU A 56 10.37 4.23 -5.82
N GLY A 57 10.84 3.10 -5.28
CA GLY A 57 12.11 2.99 -4.57
C GLY A 57 12.03 3.24 -3.06
N TYR A 58 10.84 3.31 -2.47
CA TYR A 58 10.67 3.51 -1.03
C TYR A 58 10.66 2.18 -0.25
N PRO A 59 11.11 2.18 1.02
CA PRO A 59 11.11 0.98 1.85
C PRO A 59 9.70 0.54 2.26
N THR A 60 9.37 -0.73 1.99
CA THR A 60 8.03 -1.31 2.21
C THR A 60 8.05 -2.65 2.96
N HIS A 61 9.19 -3.04 3.51
CA HIS A 61 9.38 -4.34 4.18
C HIS A 61 8.35 -4.65 5.27
N PHE A 62 7.81 -3.63 5.95
CA PHE A 62 6.79 -3.78 6.98
C PHE A 62 5.49 -4.46 6.50
N GLY A 63 5.22 -4.45 5.19
CA GLY A 63 4.02 -5.06 4.62
C GLY A 63 4.16 -6.51 4.16
N GLN A 64 5.36 -7.10 4.23
CA GLN A 64 5.62 -8.45 3.69
C GLN A 64 4.74 -9.53 4.34
N MET A 65 4.49 -9.43 5.65
CA MET A 65 3.59 -10.36 6.35
C MET A 65 2.16 -10.28 5.85
N ASP A 66 1.67 -9.10 5.47
CA ASP A 66 0.33 -8.94 4.92
C ASP A 66 0.24 -9.44 3.48
N CYS A 67 1.33 -9.41 2.70
CA CYS A 67 1.40 -10.12 1.41
C CYS A 67 1.25 -11.64 1.60
N LEU A 68 1.99 -12.23 2.56
CA LEU A 68 1.87 -13.67 2.86
C LEU A 68 0.45 -14.08 3.26
N LYS A 69 -0.23 -13.25 4.07
CA LYS A 69 -1.65 -13.47 4.42
C LYS A 69 -2.56 -13.47 3.19
N LEU A 70 -2.27 -12.67 2.16
CA LEU A 70 -3.05 -12.64 0.93
C LEU A 70 -2.78 -13.89 0.06
N ILE A 71 -1.54 -14.36 -0.03
CA ILE A 71 -1.19 -15.62 -0.74
C ILE A 71 -1.96 -16.81 -0.14
N ALA A 72 -2.14 -16.81 1.18
CA ALA A 72 -2.88 -17.85 1.91
C ALA A 72 -4.42 -17.71 1.79
N SER A 73 -4.95 -16.61 1.25
CA SER A 73 -6.40 -16.38 1.16
C SER A 73 -7.09 -17.40 0.25
N SER A 74 -8.34 -17.78 0.54
CA SER A 74 -9.14 -18.62 -0.36
C SER A 74 -9.63 -17.88 -1.61
N LYS A 75 -9.61 -16.54 -1.61
CA LYS A 75 -10.06 -15.72 -2.74
C LYS A 75 -8.94 -15.53 -3.77
N PHE A 76 -9.20 -15.93 -5.01
CA PHE A 76 -8.24 -15.76 -6.12
C PHE A 76 -7.79 -14.30 -6.31
N SER A 77 -8.70 -13.34 -6.15
CA SER A 77 -8.38 -11.91 -6.27
C SER A 77 -7.37 -11.43 -5.22
N GLU A 78 -7.41 -11.98 -4.01
CA GLU A 78 -6.45 -11.69 -2.94
C GLU A 78 -5.13 -12.42 -3.20
N LYS A 79 -5.17 -13.72 -3.55
CA LYS A 79 -3.97 -14.49 -3.93
C LYS A 79 -3.17 -13.87 -5.06
N ARG A 80 -3.84 -13.29 -6.06
CA ARG A 80 -3.19 -12.63 -7.20
C ARG A 80 -2.38 -11.40 -6.78
N VAL A 81 -2.78 -10.74 -5.70
CA VAL A 81 -2.15 -9.49 -5.23
C VAL A 81 -1.01 -9.78 -4.26
N GLY A 82 -1.13 -10.83 -3.44
CA GLY A 82 -0.10 -11.28 -2.51
C GLY A 82 1.10 -11.88 -3.22
#